data_AF-A0A9X4IPP7-F1
#
_entry.id   AF-A0A9X4IPP7-F1
#
_cell.length_a   1.000
_cell.length_b   1.000
_cell.length_c   1.000
_cell.angle_alpha   90.00
_cell.angle_beta   90.00
_cell.angle_gamma   90.00
#
_symmetry.space_group_name_H-M   'P 1'
#
loop_
_entity.id
_entity.type
_entity.pdbx_description
1 polymer ?
#
loop_
_entity_poly.entity_id
_entity_poly.type
_entity_poly.pdbx_seq_one_letter_code
_entity_poly.pdbx_strand_id
1 'polypeptide(L)'
;MKFLFSNLLNEGGSMFMYPILLMLLICIALILKLFLKEDSNGKTINLLKHISLFALVYGFLGLFFGLIGAFDNISSMQGDIATPVLAAGLKIGLLAPSFGMLVFLIARLGIIGLTLKKKEA
;
A
#
# COMPACT_ATOMS: atom_id res chain seq x y z
N MET A 1 15.76 1.45 -20.81
CA MET A 1 15.73 1.25 -19.34
C MET A 1 14.39 0.63 -19.00
N LYS A 2 14.33 -0.70 -18.79
CA LYS A 2 13.09 -1.42 -18.47
C LYS A 2 12.52 -0.85 -17.15
N PHE A 3 11.28 -0.40 -17.17
CA PHE A 3 10.61 0.25 -16.05
C PHE A 3 10.70 -0.58 -14.76
N LEU A 4 11.66 -0.26 -13.89
CA LEU A 4 11.88 -0.91 -12.59
C LEU A 4 10.59 -0.96 -11.75
N PHE A 5 9.77 0.09 -11.84
CA PHE A 5 8.48 0.18 -11.16
C PHE A 5 7.43 -0.80 -11.70
N SER A 6 7.35 -0.99 -13.02
CA SER A 6 6.37 -1.92 -13.59
C SER A 6 6.70 -3.37 -13.25
N ASN A 7 7.99 -3.69 -13.15
CA ASN A 7 8.42 -5.03 -12.71
C ASN A 7 8.06 -5.25 -11.25
N LEU A 8 8.34 -4.27 -10.37
CA LEU A 8 8.00 -4.36 -8.94
C LEU A 8 6.48 -4.53 -8.71
N LEU A 9 5.65 -3.78 -9.42
CA LEU A 9 4.19 -3.86 -9.30
C LEU A 9 3.61 -5.19 -9.81
N ASN A 10 4.22 -5.76 -10.85
CA ASN A 10 3.80 -7.08 -11.34
C ASN A 10 4.29 -8.21 -10.44
N GLU A 11 5.52 -8.09 -9.89
CA GLU A 11 6.09 -9.07 -8.97
C GLU A 11 5.30 -9.15 -7.66
N GLY A 12 4.93 -8.02 -7.04
CA GLY A 12 4.17 -7.99 -5.79
C GLY A 12 2.70 -8.38 -5.88
N GLY A 13 2.26 -8.93 -7.02
CA GLY A 13 0.88 -9.28 -7.29
C GLY A 13 0.08 -8.11 -7.87
N SER A 14 -0.10 -8.13 -9.19
CA SER A 14 -0.81 -7.08 -9.93
C SER A 14 -2.19 -6.74 -9.35
N MET A 15 -2.94 -7.76 -8.93
CA MET A 15 -4.26 -7.60 -8.34
C MET A 15 -4.27 -6.68 -7.10
N PHE A 16 -3.21 -6.69 -6.30
CA PHE A 16 -3.13 -5.89 -5.07
C PHE A 16 -2.32 -4.59 -5.28
N MET A 17 -1.25 -4.65 -6.07
CA MET A 17 -0.34 -3.52 -6.28
C MET A 17 -0.97 -2.36 -7.06
N TYR A 18 -1.74 -2.64 -8.13
CA TYR A 18 -2.35 -1.59 -8.95
C TYR A 18 -3.45 -0.80 -8.21
N PRO A 19 -4.36 -1.44 -7.43
CA PRO A 19 -5.29 -0.68 -6.59
C PRO A 19 -4.59 0.20 -5.54
N ILE A 20 -3.50 -0.27 -4.92
CA ILE A 20 -2.73 0.54 -3.97
C ILE A 20 -2.11 1.75 -4.68
N LEU A 21 -1.61 1.58 -5.91
CA LEU A 21 -1.11 2.68 -6.73
C LEU A 21 -2.22 3.70 -7.03
N LEU A 22 -3.43 3.25 -7.36
CA LEU A 22 -4.57 4.14 -7.57
C LEU A 22 -4.89 4.94 -6.29
N MET A 23 -4.89 4.28 -5.13
CA MET A 23 -5.11 4.95 -3.84
C MET A 23 -4.01 5.97 -3.54
N LEU A 24 -2.74 5.70 -3.90
CA LEU A 24 -1.66 6.66 -3.78
C LEU A 24 -1.91 7.92 -4.61
N LEU A 25 -2.30 7.76 -5.88
CA LEU A 25 -2.62 8.90 -6.75
C LEU A 25 -3.78 9.73 -6.20
N ILE A 26 -4.82 9.08 -5.67
CA ILE A 26 -5.94 9.75 -5.01
C ILE A 26 -5.48 10.51 -3.75
N CYS A 27 -4.65 9.88 -2.90
CA CYS A 27 -4.10 10.53 -1.72
C CYS A 27 -3.29 11.78 -2.09
N ILE A 28 -2.41 11.70 -3.10
CA ILE A 28 -1.63 12.84 -3.59
C ILE A 28 -2.54 13.95 -4.11
N ALA A 29 -3.54 13.62 -4.94
CA ALA A 29 -4.49 14.60 -5.47
C ALA A 29 -5.28 15.31 -4.36
N LEU A 30 -5.71 14.57 -3.33
CA LEU A 30 -6.39 15.13 -2.17
C LEU A 30 -5.48 16.04 -1.36
N ILE A 31 -4.23 15.63 -1.09
CA ILE A 31 -3.25 16.46 -0.38
C ILE A 31 -3.03 17.78 -1.14
N LEU A 32 -2.76 17.73 -2.44
CA LEU A 32 -2.57 18.93 -3.27
C LEU A 32 -3.80 19.84 -3.22
N LYS A 33 -5.00 19.26 -3.31
CA LYS A 33 -6.27 20.01 -3.19
C LYS A 33 -6.40 20.70 -1.83
N LEU A 34 -6.04 20.03 -0.73
CA LEU A 34 -6.05 20.62 0.61
C LEU A 34 -5.01 21.72 0.80
N PHE A 35 -3.86 21.63 0.13
CA PHE A 35 -2.84 22.67 0.18
C PHE A 35 -3.27 23.95 -0.55
N LEU A 36 -3.99 23.82 -1.66
CA LEU A 36 -4.52 24.94 -2.46
C LEU A 36 -5.80 25.53 -1.86
N LYS A 37 -6.69 24.68 -1.35
CA LYS A 37 -7.97 25.09 -0.77
C LYS A 37 -8.12 24.48 0.62
N GLU A 38 -8.16 25.34 1.63
CA GLU A 38 -8.35 24.88 3.01
C GLU A 38 -9.66 24.11 3.18
N ASP A 39 -9.56 23.02 3.91
CA ASP A 39 -10.72 22.18 4.23
C ASP A 39 -11.57 22.87 5.29
N SER A 40 -12.66 23.49 4.83
CA SER A 40 -13.59 24.24 5.68
C SER A 40 -14.36 23.35 6.67
N ASN A 41 -14.61 22.08 6.30
CA ASN A 41 -15.45 21.16 7.07
C ASN A 41 -14.70 19.93 7.63
N GLY A 42 -13.39 19.82 7.42
CA GLY A 42 -12.59 18.66 7.86
C GLY A 42 -12.92 17.32 7.17
N LYS A 43 -13.89 17.32 6.25
CA LYS A 43 -14.37 16.12 5.53
C LYS A 43 -13.28 15.55 4.63
N THR A 44 -12.51 16.40 3.99
CA THR A 44 -11.47 15.98 3.03
C THR A 44 -10.29 15.35 3.77
N ILE A 45 -9.91 15.89 4.94
CA ILE A 45 -8.92 15.27 5.83
C ILE A 45 -9.38 13.88 6.28
N ASN A 46 -10.63 13.74 6.71
CA ASN A 46 -11.15 12.44 7.15
C ASN A 46 -11.20 11.43 6.00
N LEU A 47 -11.62 11.85 4.81
CA LEU A 47 -11.59 10.98 3.63
C LEU A 47 -10.17 10.50 3.32
N LEU A 48 -9.18 11.40 3.37
CA LEU A 48 -7.77 11.05 3.20
C LEU A 48 -7.30 10.02 4.24
N LYS A 49 -7.69 10.17 5.51
CA LYS A 49 -7.39 9.18 6.56
C LYS A 49 -7.97 7.80 6.22
N HIS A 50 -9.24 7.73 5.86
CA HIS A 50 -9.90 6.46 5.54
C HIS A 50 -9.28 5.77 4.31
N ILE A 51 -9.02 6.53 3.24
CA ILE A 51 -8.40 5.99 2.02
C ILE A 51 -6.98 5.48 2.32
N SER A 52 -6.19 6.25 3.07
CA SER A 52 -4.82 5.84 3.41
C SER A 52 -4.79 4.57 4.26
N LEU A 53 -5.68 4.44 5.25
CA LEU A 53 -5.79 3.25 6.07
C LEU A 53 -6.28 2.05 5.25
N PHE A 54 -7.22 2.28 4.33
CA PHE A 54 -7.68 1.24 3.41
C PHE A 54 -6.53 0.71 2.56
N ALA A 55 -5.70 1.59 1.97
CA ALA A 55 -4.54 1.20 1.17
C ALA A 55 -3.54 0.33 1.97
N LEU A 56 -3.32 0.66 3.25
CA LEU A 56 -2.50 -0.15 4.14
C LEU A 56 -3.08 -1.56 4.34
N VAL A 57 -4.34 -1.64 4.79
CA VAL A 57 -5.00 -2.93 5.09
C VAL A 57 -5.12 -3.78 3.83
N TYR A 58 -5.38 -3.15 2.67
CA TYR A 58 -5.44 -3.83 1.38
C TYR A 58 -4.09 -4.43 0.95
N GLY A 59 -2.97 -3.77 1.28
CA GLY A 59 -1.64 -4.36 1.10
C GLY A 59 -1.43 -5.63 1.94
N PHE A 60 -1.87 -5.61 3.21
CA PHE A 60 -1.84 -6.80 4.06
C PHE A 60 -2.75 -7.92 3.56
N LEU A 61 -3.91 -7.58 3.00
CA LEU A 61 -4.81 -8.54 2.36
C LEU A 61 -4.07 -9.33 1.27
N GLY A 62 -3.29 -8.66 0.43
CA GLY A 62 -2.48 -9.31 -0.61
C GLY A 62 -1.46 -10.31 -0.05
N LEU A 63 -0.78 -9.96 1.04
CA LEU A 63 0.12 -10.88 1.74
C LEU A 63 -0.63 -12.11 2.26
N PHE A 64 -1.80 -11.93 2.89
CA PHE A 64 -2.57 -13.06 3.42
C PHE A 64 -3.06 -14.00 2.32
N PHE A 65 -3.55 -13.48 1.19
CA PHE A 65 -3.90 -14.31 0.03
C PHE A 65 -2.69 -15.08 -0.51
N GLY A 66 -1.54 -14.41 -0.61
CA GLY A 66 -0.29 -15.06 -1.04
C GLY A 66 0.16 -16.17 -0.08
N LEU A 67 0.08 -15.93 1.24
CA LEU A 67 0.43 -16.92 2.26
C LEU A 67 -0.54 -18.10 2.30
N ILE A 68 -1.85 -17.86 2.21
CA ILE A 68 -2.86 -18.92 2.16
C ILE A 68 -2.58 -19.81 0.94
N GLY A 69 -2.43 -19.21 -0.25
CA GLY A 69 -2.12 -19.97 -1.46
C GLY A 69 -0.79 -20.71 -1.37
N ALA A 70 0.23 -20.12 -0.75
CA ALA A 70 1.49 -20.80 -0.49
C ALA A 70 1.27 -22.02 0.41
N PHE A 71 0.65 -21.86 1.58
CA PHE A 71 0.43 -22.94 2.54
C PHE A 71 -0.46 -24.06 1.99
N ASP A 72 -1.47 -23.74 1.18
CA ASP A 72 -2.29 -24.74 0.49
C ASP A 72 -1.42 -25.62 -0.43
N ASN A 73 -0.53 -25.01 -1.23
CA ASN A 73 0.41 -25.74 -2.06
C ASN A 73 1.37 -26.60 -1.21
N ILE A 74 1.93 -26.03 -0.14
CA ILE A 74 2.83 -26.74 0.79
C ILE A 74 2.16 -27.98 1.39
N SER A 75 0.91 -27.84 1.84
CA SER A 75 0.16 -28.94 2.46
C SER A 75 -0.20 -30.06 1.48
N SER A 76 -0.32 -29.75 0.19
CA SER A 76 -0.63 -30.72 -0.87
C SER A 76 0.60 -31.50 -1.39
N MET A 77 1.81 -30.99 -1.11
CA MET A 77 3.05 -31.61 -1.57
C MET A 77 3.52 -32.68 -0.57
N GLN A 78 3.75 -33.91 -1.06
CA GLN A 78 4.48 -34.94 -0.32
C GLN A 78 5.97 -34.79 -0.59
N GLY A 79 6.67 -33.98 0.21
CA GLY A 79 8.12 -33.79 0.10
C GLY A 79 8.65 -32.59 0.89
N ASP A 80 9.97 -32.52 1.05
CA ASP A 80 10.64 -31.40 1.70
C ASP A 80 10.64 -30.15 0.81
N ILE A 81 10.42 -29.00 1.44
CA ILE A 81 10.47 -27.70 0.75
C ILE A 81 11.84 -27.08 0.96
N ALA A 82 12.50 -26.78 -0.16
CA ALA A 82 13.74 -26.05 -0.13
C ALA A 82 13.53 -24.67 0.53
N THR A 83 14.23 -24.41 1.63
CA THR A 83 14.19 -23.12 2.36
C THR A 83 14.36 -21.88 1.46
N PRO A 84 15.21 -21.89 0.41
CA PRO A 84 15.33 -20.77 -0.53
C PRO A 84 14.03 -20.42 -1.26
N VAL A 85 13.18 -21.40 -1.56
CA VAL A 85 11.89 -21.18 -2.26
C VAL A 85 10.92 -20.43 -1.35
N LEU A 86 10.83 -20.84 -0.08
CA LEU A 86 10.00 -20.18 0.91
C LEU A 86 10.46 -18.73 1.14
N ALA A 87 11.77 -18.50 1.27
CA ALA A 87 12.33 -17.17 1.46
C ALA A 87 12.02 -16.24 0.27
N ALA A 88 12.12 -16.75 -0.97
CA ALA A 88 11.79 -15.99 -2.17
C ALA A 88 10.29 -15.63 -2.23
N GLY A 89 9.41 -16.58 -1.93
CA GLY A 89 7.95 -16.35 -1.89
C GLY A 89 7.54 -15.32 -0.84
N LEU A 90 8.11 -15.42 0.37
CA LEU A 90 7.87 -14.45 1.45
C LEU A 90 8.34 -13.05 1.07
N LYS A 91 9.53 -12.93 0.45
CA LYS A 91 10.03 -11.64 -0.04
C LYS A 91 9.04 -10.98 -1.00
N ILE A 92 8.48 -11.75 -1.93
CA ILE A 92 7.51 -11.24 -2.91
C ILE A 92 6.20 -10.86 -2.22
N GLY A 93 5.68 -11.71 -1.32
CA GLY A 93 4.45 -11.43 -0.58
C GLY A 93 4.53 -10.15 0.28
N LEU A 94 5.72 -9.79 0.76
CA LEU A 94 5.96 -8.57 1.53
C LEU A 94 5.94 -7.29 0.69
N LEU A 95 5.99 -7.35 -0.64
CA LEU A 95 5.95 -6.17 -1.50
C LEU A 95 4.62 -5.42 -1.37
N ALA A 96 3.49 -6.13 -1.40
CA ALA A 96 2.16 -5.55 -1.29
C ALA A 96 1.93 -4.74 0.01
N PRO A 97 2.14 -5.29 1.22
CA PRO A 97 2.00 -4.53 2.46
C PRO A 97 3.05 -3.43 2.58
N SER A 98 4.27 -3.62 2.09
CA SER A 98 5.30 -2.58 2.09
C SER A 98 4.88 -1.36 1.28
N PHE A 99 4.28 -1.58 0.12
CA PHE A 99 3.76 -0.49 -0.69
C PHE A 99 2.54 0.18 -0.03
N GLY A 100 1.61 -0.59 0.53
CA GLY A 100 0.48 -0.05 1.30
C GLY A 100 0.94 0.81 2.48
N MET A 101 1.97 0.37 3.22
CA MET A 101 2.62 1.16 4.28
C MET A 101 3.21 2.46 3.76
N LEU A 102 3.90 2.43 2.63
CA LEU A 102 4.46 3.63 2.00
C LEU A 102 3.35 4.63 1.66
N VAL A 103 2.24 4.19 1.06
CA VAL A 103 1.09 5.06 0.75
C VAL A 103 0.51 5.67 2.03
N PHE A 104 0.32 4.86 3.06
CA PHE A 104 -0.21 5.32 4.35
C PHE A 104 0.70 6.36 5.02
N LEU A 105 2.02 6.14 5.02
CA LEU A 105 2.98 7.08 5.59
C LEU A 105 3.00 8.41 4.84
N ILE A 106 2.99 8.39 3.50
CA ILE A 106 2.92 9.61 2.68
C ILE A 106 1.64 10.39 3.00
N ALA A 107 0.50 9.72 3.04
CA ALA A 107 -0.77 10.35 3.40
C ALA A 107 -0.73 10.96 4.81
N ARG A 108 -0.12 10.26 5.77
CA ARG A 108 -0.01 10.73 7.15
C ARG A 108 0.89 11.94 7.29
N LEU A 109 2.04 11.95 6.60
CA LEU A 109 2.93 13.10 6.53
C LEU A 109 2.22 14.32 5.92
N GLY A 110 1.44 14.12 4.85
CA GLY A 110 0.62 15.18 4.24
C GLY A 110 -0.39 15.78 5.24
N ILE A 111 -1.08 14.95 6.01
CA ILE A 111 -2.02 15.42 7.05
C ILE A 111 -1.30 16.20 8.16
N ILE A 112 -0.14 15.73 8.61
CA ILE A 112 0.65 16.41 9.64
C ILE A 112 1.08 17.80 9.14
N GLY A 113 1.62 17.89 7.92
CA GLY A 113 2.01 19.17 7.31
C GLY A 113 0.84 20.15 7.19
N LEU A 114 -0.33 19.68 6.77
CA LEU A 114 -1.55 20.50 6.71
C LEU A 114 -2.01 20.97 8.10
N THR A 115 -1.87 20.13 9.12
CA THR A 115 -2.27 20.48 10.50
C THR A 115 -1.34 21.54 11.09
N LEU A 116 -0.04 21.49 10.80
CA LEU A 116 0.93 22.50 11.23
C LEU A 116 0.61 23.86 10.60
N LYS A 117 0.34 23.90 9.28
CA LYS A 117 -0.05 25.13 8.58
C LYS A 117 -1.31 25.78 9.17
N LYS A 118 -2.31 24.98 9.53
CA LYS A 118 -3.55 25.46 10.16
C LYS A 118 -3.36 26.02 11.58
N LYS A 119 -2.25 25.72 12.24
CA LYS A 119 -1.94 26.24 13.58
C LYS A 119 -1.23 27.60 13.52
N GLU A 120 -0.66 27.95 12.36
CA GLU A 120 0.06 29.21 12.12
C GLU A 120 -0.82 30.32 11.51
N ALA A 121 -2.05 30.00 11.08
CA ALA A 121 -3.07 30.95 10.61
C ALA A 121 -4.10 31.23 11.72
#